data_AF-A0A6J0TFY0-F1
#
_entry.id   AF-A0A6J0TFY0-F1
#
_cell.length_a   1.000
_cell.length_b   1.000
_cell.length_c   1.000
_cell.angle_alpha   90.00
_cell.angle_beta   90.00
_cell.angle_gamma   90.00
#
_symmetry.space_group_name_H-M   'P 1'
#
loop_
_entity.id
_entity.type
_entity.pdbx_description
1 polymer ?
#
loop_
_entity_poly.entity_id
_entity_poly.type
_entity_poly.pdbx_seq_one_letter_code
_entity_poly.pdbx_strand_id
1 'polypeptide(L)'
;MNVGILDIFGFENFTRNSFEQLCINIANEQIQFYFNQHIFALEQMEYQNEGIDAPVVNYEDNRPLLDTFLQKPMGLLSLLDEESRFPQATDLTLVDKFEDNLRCKYFWRPKGVELCFGIQHYAGKVLYDANGFLEKNRDTLPADIVVVLRTSENRLLQQLFSSPLTKTV
;
A
#
# COMPACT_ATOMS: atom_id res chain seq x y z
N MET A 1 26.19 16.06 -7.04
CA MET A 1 25.67 14.75 -7.51
C MET A 1 25.42 13.93 -6.27
N ASN A 2 24.18 13.58 -5.99
CA ASN A 2 23.83 12.81 -4.80
C ASN A 2 23.44 11.40 -5.27
N VAL A 3 23.96 10.38 -4.61
CA VAL A 3 23.57 8.98 -4.85
C VAL A 3 22.58 8.59 -3.77
N GLY A 4 21.38 8.19 -4.19
CA GLY A 4 20.35 7.65 -3.29
C GLY A 4 20.42 6.13 -3.27
N ILE A 5 20.42 5.53 -2.08
CA ILE A 5 20.31 4.09 -1.88
C ILE A 5 18.94 3.84 -1.24
N LEU A 6 18.14 2.99 -1.87
CA LEU A 6 16.84 2.57 -1.36
C LEU A 6 16.98 1.17 -0.76
N ASP A 7 16.81 1.07 0.55
CA ASP A 7 16.77 -0.19 1.29
C ASP A 7 15.38 -0.34 1.92
N ILE A 8 14.57 -1.24 1.36
CA ILE A 8 13.18 -1.47 1.76
C ILE A 8 12.87 -2.97 1.72
N PHE A 9 11.74 -3.36 2.32
CA PHE A 9 11.22 -4.70 2.21
C PHE A 9 10.82 -5.04 0.76
N GLY A 10 11.23 -6.22 0.30
CA GLY A 10 10.75 -6.80 -0.95
C GLY A 10 9.30 -7.30 -0.82
N PHE A 11 8.75 -7.84 -1.92
CA PHE A 11 7.41 -8.40 -1.94
C PHE A 11 7.22 -9.53 -0.90
N GLU A 12 6.14 -9.47 -0.12
CA GLU A 12 5.85 -10.41 0.97
C GLU A 12 4.56 -11.20 0.71
N ASN A 13 4.59 -12.51 1.01
CA ASN A 13 3.41 -13.37 1.02
C ASN A 13 3.55 -14.44 2.09
N PHE A 14 2.96 -14.19 3.26
CA PHE A 14 2.94 -15.10 4.40
C PHE A 14 1.63 -15.89 4.47
N THR A 15 1.54 -16.81 5.45
CA THR A 15 0.30 -17.55 5.74
C THR A 15 -0.85 -16.64 6.14
N ARG A 16 -0.55 -15.51 6.78
CA ARG A 16 -1.51 -14.46 7.15
C ARG A 16 -0.90 -13.11 6.82
N ASN A 17 -1.45 -12.42 5.81
CA ASN A 17 -1.01 -11.08 5.41
C ASN A 17 -1.96 -10.05 5.98
N SER A 18 -1.43 -9.01 6.61
CA SER A 18 -2.21 -7.95 7.25
C SER A 18 -2.03 -6.63 6.47
N PHE A 19 -2.52 -5.53 7.04
CA PHE A 19 -2.42 -4.17 6.50
C PHE A 19 -0.96 -3.78 6.18
N GLU A 20 -0.02 -4.18 7.02
CA GLU A 20 1.41 -3.91 6.84
C GLU A 20 1.95 -4.55 5.55
N GLN A 21 1.63 -5.83 5.31
CA GLN A 21 1.99 -6.52 4.05
C GLN A 21 1.33 -5.86 2.85
N LEU A 22 0.08 -5.41 2.98
CA LEU A 22 -0.59 -4.67 1.91
C LEU A 22 0.20 -3.40 1.56
N CYS A 23 0.61 -2.60 2.55
CA CYS A 23 1.42 -1.41 2.32
C CYS A 23 2.78 -1.74 1.66
N ILE A 24 3.48 -2.78 2.14
CA ILE A 24 4.75 -3.24 1.57
C ILE A 24 4.56 -3.66 0.11
N ASN A 25 3.51 -4.43 -0.18
CA ASN A 25 3.26 -4.93 -1.53
C ASN A 25 2.80 -3.81 -2.48
N ILE A 26 2.03 -2.83 -2.02
CA ILE A 26 1.70 -1.62 -2.81
C ILE A 26 2.98 -0.83 -3.15
N ALA A 27 3.90 -0.68 -2.21
CA ALA A 27 5.18 -0.02 -2.47
C ALA A 27 6.01 -0.79 -3.52
N ASN A 28 6.04 -2.12 -3.42
CA ASN A 28 6.72 -2.97 -4.40
C ASN A 28 6.06 -2.90 -5.79
N GLU A 29 4.72 -2.84 -5.88
CA GLU A 29 4.02 -2.60 -7.15
C GLU A 29 4.44 -1.26 -7.79
N GLN A 30 4.58 -0.21 -6.98
CA GLN A 30 4.98 1.11 -7.48
C GLN A 30 6.43 1.11 -7.99
N ILE A 31 7.31 0.40 -7.30
CA ILE A 31 8.71 0.23 -7.71
C ILE A 31 8.78 -0.62 -8.98
N GLN A 32 7.99 -1.69 -9.07
CA GLN A 32 7.91 -2.51 -10.27
C GLN A 32 7.42 -1.69 -11.48
N PHE A 33 6.42 -0.84 -11.28
CA PHE A 33 5.94 0.08 -12.32
C PHE A 33 7.04 1.04 -12.77
N TYR A 34 7.75 1.65 -11.81
CA TYR A 34 8.86 2.55 -12.12
C TYR A 34 9.98 1.82 -12.89
N PHE A 35 10.35 0.60 -12.46
CA PHE A 35 11.36 -0.22 -13.12
C PHE A 35 10.95 -0.56 -14.55
N ASN A 36 9.72 -1.04 -14.76
CA ASN A 36 9.19 -1.35 -16.09
C ASN A 36 9.21 -0.10 -16.99
N GLN A 37 8.81 1.06 -16.47
CA GLN A 37 8.78 2.27 -17.29
C GLN A 37 10.18 2.82 -17.61
N HIS A 38 11.13 2.78 -16.68
CA HIS A 38 12.46 3.35 -16.88
C HIS A 38 13.43 2.41 -17.59
N ILE A 39 13.53 1.16 -17.15
CA ILE A 39 14.56 0.24 -17.65
C ILE A 39 14.27 -0.19 -19.08
N PHE A 40 13.02 -0.53 -19.41
CA PHE A 40 12.68 -0.90 -20.78
C PHE A 40 12.78 0.28 -21.75
N ALA A 41 12.46 1.49 -21.31
CA ALA A 41 12.67 2.70 -22.11
C ALA A 41 14.17 2.95 -22.36
N LEU A 42 15.01 2.78 -21.35
CA LEU A 42 16.46 2.93 -21.47
C LEU A 42 17.08 1.86 -22.38
N GLU A 43 16.70 0.58 -22.23
CA GLU A 43 17.16 -0.50 -23.11
C GLU A 43 16.80 -0.21 -24.57
N GLN A 44 15.57 0.24 -24.83
CA GLN A 44 15.13 0.53 -26.19
C GLN A 44 15.86 1.73 -26.80
N MET A 45 16.17 2.76 -26.01
CA MET A 45 17.02 3.87 -26.46
C MET A 45 18.43 3.37 -26.81
N GLU A 46 18.99 2.44 -26.04
CA GLU A 46 20.34 1.92 -26.31
C GLU A 46 20.39 1.05 -27.57
N TYR A 47 19.41 0.16 -27.77
CA TYR A 47 19.30 -0.61 -29.02
C TYR A 47 19.21 0.30 -30.26
N GLN A 48 18.46 1.41 -30.17
CA GLN A 48 18.38 2.40 -31.23
C GLN A 48 19.72 3.11 -31.47
N ASN A 49 20.44 3.47 -30.41
CA ASN A 49 21.75 4.11 -30.50
C ASN A 49 22.79 3.18 -31.15
N GLU A 50 22.73 1.88 -30.88
CA GLU A 50 23.63 0.87 -31.44
C GLU A 50 23.21 0.38 -32.84
N GLY A 51 22.04 0.81 -33.34
CA GLY A 51 21.50 0.38 -34.63
C GLY A 51 21.07 -1.09 -34.65
N ILE A 52 20.77 -1.66 -33.48
CA ILE A 52 20.33 -3.04 -33.32
C ILE A 52 18.80 -3.08 -33.48
N ASP A 53 18.32 -3.88 -34.42
CA ASP A 53 16.89 -4.14 -34.61
C ASP A 53 16.40 -5.15 -33.55
N ALA A 54 16.32 -4.69 -32.31
CA ALA A 54 15.84 -5.48 -31.19
C ALA A 54 14.30 -5.42 -31.11
N PRO A 55 13.62 -6.55 -30.90
CA PRO A 55 12.18 -6.55 -30.73
C PRO A 55 11.80 -5.79 -29.44
N VAL A 56 10.70 -5.05 -29.50
CA VAL A 56 10.14 -4.36 -28.32
C VAL A 56 9.83 -5.40 -27.24
N VAL A 57 10.41 -5.24 -26.06
CA VAL A 57 10.09 -6.09 -24.91
C VAL A 57 8.66 -5.79 -24.47
N ASN A 58 7.76 -6.75 -24.66
CA ASN A 58 6.41 -6.67 -24.13
C ASN A 58 6.43 -7.04 -22.65
N TYR A 59 6.13 -6.07 -21.79
CA TYR A 59 5.93 -6.27 -20.36
C TYR A 59 4.46 -6.11 -19.99
N GLU A 60 4.06 -6.74 -18.89
CA GLU A 60 2.72 -6.54 -18.35
C GLU A 60 2.67 -5.20 -17.60
N ASP A 61 1.81 -4.29 -18.07
CA ASP A 61 1.58 -3.02 -17.39
C ASP A 61 0.75 -3.23 -16.12
N ASN A 62 1.36 -2.99 -14.97
CA ASN A 62 0.72 -3.07 -13.66
C ASN A 62 0.05 -1.74 -13.24
N ARG A 63 0.07 -0.71 -14.09
CA ARG A 63 -0.63 0.56 -13.85
C ARG A 63 -2.12 0.41 -13.51
N PRO A 64 -2.91 -0.45 -14.18
CA PRO A 64 -4.32 -0.63 -13.83
C PRO A 64 -4.52 -1.15 -12.40
N LEU A 65 -3.57 -1.94 -11.88
CA LEU A 65 -3.59 -2.40 -10.49
C LEU A 65 -3.21 -1.26 -9.54
N LEU A 66 -2.18 -0.48 -9.86
CA LEU A 66 -1.80 0.70 -9.07
C LEU A 66 -2.92 1.74 -8.99
N ASP A 67 -3.64 1.97 -10.10
CA ASP A 67 -4.81 2.84 -10.11
C ASP A 67 -5.89 2.29 -9.16
N THR A 68 -6.11 0.96 -9.13
CA THR A 68 -7.05 0.34 -8.18
C THR A 68 -6.64 0.60 -6.71
N PHE A 69 -5.35 0.73 -6.41
CA PHE A 69 -4.88 1.06 -5.06
C PHE A 69 -4.96 2.55 -4.73
N LEU A 70 -4.48 3.40 -5.64
CA LEU A 70 -4.11 4.80 -5.37
C LEU A 70 -5.09 5.83 -5.95
N GLN A 71 -5.98 5.44 -6.86
CA GLN A 71 -6.89 6.37 -7.50
C GLN A 71 -7.83 7.01 -6.48
N LYS A 72 -8.04 8.33 -6.61
CA LYS A 72 -9.06 9.05 -5.85
C LYS A 72 -10.27 9.32 -6.75
N PRO A 73 -11.52 9.20 -6.26
CA PRO A 73 -11.92 8.92 -4.88
C PRO A 73 -12.18 7.43 -4.56
N MET A 74 -12.09 6.52 -5.54
CA MET A 74 -12.58 5.12 -5.41
C MET A 74 -11.49 4.04 -5.29
N GLY A 75 -10.24 4.42 -5.03
CA GLY A 75 -9.14 3.45 -4.84
C GLY A 75 -9.18 2.81 -3.46
N LEU A 76 -8.52 1.67 -3.31
CA LEU A 76 -8.50 0.87 -2.09
C LEU A 76 -8.16 1.70 -0.85
N LEU A 77 -7.10 2.51 -0.91
CA LEU A 77 -6.69 3.34 0.23
C LEU A 77 -7.70 4.45 0.54
N SER A 78 -8.38 4.99 -0.49
CA SER A 78 -9.41 6.01 -0.29
C SER A 78 -10.65 5.44 0.39
N LEU A 79 -11.07 4.24 -0.02
CA LEU A 79 -12.18 3.52 0.60
C LEU A 79 -11.87 3.14 2.06
N LEU A 80 -10.62 2.72 2.32
CA LEU A 80 -10.13 2.45 3.66
C LEU A 80 -10.18 3.70 4.55
N ASP A 81 -9.70 4.84 4.05
CA ASP A 81 -9.74 6.12 4.76
C ASP A 81 -11.18 6.57 5.06
N GLU A 82 -12.09 6.37 4.12
CA GLU A 82 -13.50 6.72 4.27
C GLU A 82 -14.17 5.87 5.35
N GLU A 83 -14.02 4.53 5.30
CA GLU A 83 -14.56 3.62 6.32
C GLU A 83 -13.91 3.85 7.69
N SER A 84 -12.62 4.16 7.72
CA SER A 84 -11.90 4.47 8.96
C SER A 84 -12.49 5.68 9.68
N ARG A 85 -13.06 6.64 8.96
CA ARG A 85 -13.72 7.82 9.56
C ARG A 85 -15.15 7.55 10.01
N PHE A 86 -15.77 6.46 9.56
CA PHE A 86 -17.15 6.14 9.90
C PHE A 86 -17.21 5.46 11.29
N PRO A 87 -17.93 6.03 12.28
CA PRO A 87 -17.89 5.53 13.66
C PRO A 87 -18.41 4.11 13.86
N GLN A 88 -19.30 3.65 12.98
CA GLN A 88 -19.93 2.32 13.05
C GLN A 88 -19.35 1.33 12.03
N ALA A 89 -18.29 1.71 11.30
CA ALA A 89 -17.65 0.81 10.35
C ALA A 89 -16.94 -0.33 11.09
N THR A 90 -16.98 -1.50 10.47
CA THR A 90 -16.31 -2.72 10.93
C THR A 90 -15.40 -3.24 9.82
N ASP A 91 -14.44 -4.09 10.16
CA ASP A 91 -13.57 -4.69 9.14
C ASP A 91 -14.39 -5.50 8.11
N LEU A 92 -15.56 -6.02 8.49
CA LEU A 92 -16.48 -6.68 7.56
C LEU A 92 -17.09 -5.68 6.56
N THR A 93 -17.59 -4.52 7.04
CA THR A 93 -18.15 -3.50 6.13
C THR A 93 -17.10 -2.94 5.19
N LEU A 94 -15.83 -2.88 5.63
CA LEU A 94 -14.70 -2.52 4.78
C LEU A 94 -14.49 -3.55 3.65
N VAL A 95 -14.48 -4.84 3.96
CA VAL A 95 -14.30 -5.90 2.96
C VAL A 95 -15.48 -5.91 1.96
N ASP A 96 -16.70 -5.76 2.45
CA ASP A 96 -17.89 -5.65 1.59
C ASP A 96 -17.79 -4.42 0.66
N LYS A 97 -17.33 -3.29 1.19
CA LYS A 97 -17.09 -2.07 0.40
C LYS A 97 -16.02 -2.27 -0.66
N PHE A 98 -14.93 -2.99 -0.35
CA PHE A 98 -13.93 -3.35 -1.34
C PHE A 98 -14.52 -4.24 -2.43
N GLU A 99 -15.31 -5.25 -2.08
CA GLU A 99 -15.95 -6.14 -3.06
C GLU A 99 -16.93 -5.40 -3.98
N ASP A 100 -17.65 -4.40 -3.48
CA ASP A 100 -18.60 -3.65 -4.28
C ASP A 100 -17.95 -2.60 -5.19
N ASN A 101 -16.86 -1.97 -4.74
CA ASN A 101 -16.25 -0.84 -5.44
C ASN A 101 -15.00 -1.23 -6.26
N LEU A 102 -14.27 -2.28 -5.90
CA LEU A 102 -13.02 -2.71 -6.53
C LEU A 102 -13.21 -3.92 -7.45
N ARG A 103 -14.39 -4.09 -8.08
CA ARG A 103 -14.66 -5.19 -9.01
C ARG A 103 -13.79 -5.09 -10.26
N CYS A 104 -12.59 -5.66 -10.19
CA CYS A 104 -11.64 -5.72 -11.29
C CYS A 104 -11.01 -7.12 -11.40
N LYS A 105 -10.25 -7.37 -12.47
CA LYS A 105 -9.57 -8.67 -12.68
C LYS A 105 -8.53 -9.01 -11.60
N TYR A 106 -8.11 -8.03 -10.82
CA TYR A 106 -7.07 -8.19 -9.82
C TYR A 106 -7.59 -8.43 -8.41
N PHE A 107 -8.86 -8.14 -8.13
CA PHE A 107 -9.47 -8.29 -6.81
C PHE A 107 -10.39 -9.51 -6.79
N TRP A 108 -10.34 -10.30 -5.72
CA TRP A 108 -11.33 -11.36 -5.47
C TRP A 108 -11.59 -11.55 -3.98
N ARG A 109 -12.76 -12.09 -3.66
CA ARG A 109 -13.11 -12.52 -2.31
C ARG A 109 -13.06 -14.06 -2.21
N PRO A 110 -12.33 -14.64 -1.24
CA PRO A 110 -12.36 -16.09 -1.01
C PRO A 110 -13.74 -16.54 -0.51
N LYS A 111 -14.24 -17.66 -1.03
CA LYS A 111 -15.50 -18.25 -0.54
C LYS A 111 -15.26 -18.92 0.81
N GLY A 112 -16.04 -18.55 1.83
CA GLY A 112 -16.01 -19.17 3.16
C GLY A 112 -15.12 -18.47 4.20
N VAL A 113 -14.52 -17.32 3.86
CA VAL A 113 -13.78 -16.47 4.82
C VAL A 113 -14.25 -15.02 4.67
N GLU A 114 -15.13 -14.58 5.56
CA GLU A 114 -15.84 -13.29 5.40
C GLU A 114 -14.93 -12.07 5.54
N LEU A 115 -13.87 -12.17 6.36
CA LEU A 115 -12.95 -11.06 6.69
C LEU A 115 -11.68 -11.04 5.83
N CYS A 116 -11.62 -11.78 4.73
CA CYS A 116 -10.46 -11.78 3.85
C CYS A 116 -10.79 -11.28 2.45
N PHE A 117 -9.79 -10.70 1.79
CA PHE A 117 -9.83 -10.36 0.37
C PHE A 117 -8.49 -10.73 -0.28
N GLY A 118 -8.48 -10.91 -1.60
CA GLY A 118 -7.30 -11.29 -2.35
C GLY A 118 -6.99 -10.31 -3.47
N ILE A 119 -5.69 -10.12 -3.72
CA ILE A 119 -5.20 -9.24 -4.78
C ILE A 119 -4.12 -9.95 -5.62
N GLN A 120 -4.24 -9.81 -6.94
CA GLN A 120 -3.33 -10.36 -7.93
C GLN A 120 -2.27 -9.31 -8.17
N HIS A 121 -1.14 -9.49 -7.52
CA HIS A 121 0.05 -8.68 -7.71
C HIS A 121 0.89 -9.20 -8.88
N TYR A 122 1.86 -8.41 -9.32
CA TYR A 122 2.85 -8.83 -10.32
C TYR A 122 3.61 -10.10 -9.89
N ALA A 123 3.88 -10.24 -8.60
CA ALA A 123 4.61 -11.38 -8.03
C ALA A 123 3.69 -12.56 -7.65
N GLY A 124 2.38 -12.42 -7.76
CA GLY A 124 1.42 -13.51 -7.52
C GLY A 124 0.18 -13.11 -6.74
N LYS A 125 -0.64 -14.11 -6.41
CA LYS A 125 -1.86 -13.94 -5.62
C LYS A 125 -1.55 -13.87 -4.13
N VAL A 126 -2.00 -12.81 -3.48
CA VAL A 126 -1.86 -12.63 -2.03
C VAL A 126 -3.25 -12.53 -1.41
N LEU A 127 -3.44 -13.25 -0.30
CA LEU A 127 -4.64 -13.16 0.51
C LEU A 127 -4.37 -12.32 1.75
N TYR A 128 -5.17 -11.28 1.94
CA TYR A 128 -5.11 -10.37 3.08
C TYR A 128 -6.26 -10.64 4.04
N ASP A 129 -5.93 -10.65 5.32
CA ASP A 129 -6.89 -10.70 6.42
C ASP A 129 -7.16 -9.27 6.88
N ALA A 130 -8.40 -8.80 6.68
CA ALA A 130 -8.82 -7.45 6.99
C ALA A 130 -8.99 -7.17 8.50
N ASN A 131 -8.84 -8.19 9.36
CA ASN A 131 -8.98 -8.03 10.80
C ASN A 131 -8.02 -6.97 11.36
N GLY A 132 -8.59 -5.91 11.96
CA GLY A 132 -7.86 -4.77 12.52
C GLY A 132 -7.41 -3.73 11.50
N PHE A 133 -7.82 -3.81 10.23
CA PHE A 133 -7.43 -2.83 9.20
C PHE A 133 -7.87 -1.42 9.55
N LEU A 134 -9.12 -1.25 10.01
CA LEU A 134 -9.64 0.08 10.34
C LEU A 134 -8.91 0.69 11.54
N GLU A 135 -8.59 -0.11 12.56
CA GLU A 135 -7.84 0.34 13.72
C GLU A 135 -6.42 0.76 13.32
N LYS A 136 -5.73 -0.07 12.53
CA LYS A 136 -4.38 0.21 12.03
C LYS A 136 -4.32 1.45 11.15
N ASN A 137 -5.33 1.69 10.33
CA ASN A 137 -5.39 2.86 9.47
C ASN A 137 -5.75 4.15 10.23
N ARG A 138 -6.53 4.06 11.33
CA ARG A 138 -6.84 5.22 12.16
C ARG A 138 -5.60 5.81 12.82
N ASP A 139 -4.66 4.96 13.23
CA ASP A 139 -3.40 5.33 13.92
C ASP A 139 -3.60 6.41 15.01
N THR A 140 -4.75 6.37 15.68
CA THR A 140 -5.16 7.41 16.63
C THR A 140 -4.59 7.11 18.01
N LEU A 141 -3.67 7.96 18.47
CA LEU A 141 -3.22 7.97 19.86
C LEU A 141 -4.15 8.87 20.71
N PRO A 142 -4.76 8.36 21.78
CA PRO A 142 -5.60 9.16 22.67
C PRO A 142 -4.87 10.38 23.24
N ALA A 143 -5.55 11.53 23.27
CA ALA A 143 -4.96 12.79 23.73
C ALA A 143 -4.46 12.71 25.18
N ASP A 144 -5.16 11.98 26.05
CA ASP A 144 -4.77 11.81 27.45
C ASP A 144 -3.44 11.06 27.58
N ILE A 145 -3.20 10.06 26.73
CA ILE A 145 -1.93 9.33 26.70
C ILE A 145 -0.80 10.25 26.23
N VAL A 146 -1.05 11.10 25.22
CA VAL A 146 -0.08 12.11 24.77
C VAL A 146 0.27 13.07 25.90
N VAL A 147 -0.72 13.52 26.68
CA VAL A 147 -0.50 14.42 27.83
C VAL A 147 0.35 13.74 28.89
N VAL A 148 0.07 12.48 29.25
CA VAL A 148 0.86 11.71 30.22
C VAL A 148 2.31 11.52 29.76
N LEU A 149 2.52 11.23 28.47
CA LEU A 149 3.87 11.06 27.92
C LEU A 149 4.65 12.37 27.89
N ARG A 150 3.97 13.50 27.70
CA ARG A 150 4.56 14.84 27.81
C ARG A 150 4.90 15.25 29.25
N THR A 151 4.16 14.78 30.25
CA THR A 151 4.42 15.08 31.66
C THR A 151 5.37 14.09 32.32
N SER A 152 5.85 13.07 31.59
CA SER A 152 6.84 12.12 32.08
C SER A 152 8.11 12.82 32.56
N GLU A 153 8.74 12.30 33.63
CA GLU A 153 10.05 12.78 34.10
C GLU A 153 11.20 12.38 33.15
N ASN A 154 10.95 11.45 32.22
CA ASN A 154 11.93 11.02 31.24
C ASN A 154 12.06 12.05 30.10
N ARG A 155 13.21 12.71 30.02
CA ARG A 155 13.52 13.71 28.99
C ARG A 155 13.37 13.20 27.56
N LEU A 156 13.66 11.91 27.29
CA LEU A 156 13.48 11.33 25.96
C LEU A 156 12.00 11.28 25.58
N LEU A 157 11.13 10.87 26.51
CA LEU A 157 9.68 10.83 26.28
C LEU A 157 9.12 12.24 26.08
N GLN A 158 9.57 13.21 26.88
CA GLN A 158 9.18 14.60 26.67
C GLN A 158 9.55 15.08 25.26
N GLN A 159 10.78 14.82 24.80
CA GLN A 159 11.23 15.23 23.46
C GLN A 159 10.44 14.56 22.33
N LEU A 160 10.19 13.26 22.41
CA LEU A 160 9.45 12.50 21.41
C LEU A 160 8.00 13.02 21.24
N PHE A 161 7.39 13.51 22.32
CA PHE A 161 5.99 13.96 22.30
C PHE A 161 5.80 15.48 22.33
N SER A 162 6.86 16.28 22.41
CA SER A 162 6.78 17.76 22.43
C SER A 162 6.55 18.41 21.07
N SER A 163 7.03 17.78 19.99
CA SER A 163 6.77 18.25 18.63
C SER A 163 5.33 17.90 18.22
N PRO A 164 4.56 18.82 17.63
CA PRO A 164 3.29 18.44 17.01
C PRO A 164 3.61 17.40 15.92
N LEU A 165 2.90 16.27 15.96
CA LEU A 165 2.88 15.32 14.84
C LEU A 165 2.36 16.08 13.64
N THR A 166 3.25 16.55 12.77
CA THR A 166 2.88 17.13 11.50
C THR A 166 2.12 16.04 10.76
N LYS A 167 0.83 16.25 10.46
CA LYS A 167 0.14 15.43 9.47
C LYS A 167 1.04 15.40 8.24
N THR A 168 1.53 14.22 7.86
CA THR A 168 2.25 14.04 6.61
C THR A 168 1.30 14.53 5.50
N VAL A 169 1.64 15.69 4.92
CA VAL A 169 0.84 16.38 3.89
C VAL A 169 0.99 15.64 2.56
#